data_AF-A0A0R3VW66-F1
#
_entry.id   AF-A0A0R3VW66-F1
#
_cell.length_a   1.000
_cell.length_b   1.000
_cell.length_c   1.000
_cell.angle_alpha   90.00
_cell.angle_beta   90.00
_cell.angle_gamma   90.00
#
_symmetry.space_group_name_H-M   'P 1'
#
loop_
_entity.id
_entity.type
_entity.pdbx_description
1 polymer ?
#
loop_
_entity_poly.entity_id
_entity_poly.type
_entity_poly.pdbx_seq_one_letter_code
_entity_poly.pdbx_strand_id
1 'polypeptide(L)'
;MEAFRACLEVCNQRYKQCLKKTEGMWGDFHRNTNNITRIANRCCLYRSNSRRAKETDSLGACARIRCKAALWGCEIRRRHQGEISQSEKERLAEERNLGGRSY
;
A
#
# COMPACT_ATOMS: atom_id res chain seq x y z
N MET A 1 3.83 22.40 -11.34
CA MET A 1 3.21 21.21 -10.70
C MET A 1 3.26 19.96 -11.58
N GLU A 2 3.08 20.07 -12.90
CA GLU A 2 3.04 18.91 -13.81
C GLU A 2 4.37 18.13 -13.86
N ALA A 3 5.51 18.81 -13.92
CA ALA A 3 6.83 18.16 -13.91
C ALA A 3 7.06 17.30 -12.64
N PHE A 4 6.58 17.78 -11.49
CA PHE A 4 6.65 17.03 -10.24
C PHE A 4 5.77 15.77 -10.27
N ARG A 5 4.53 15.91 -10.76
CA ARG A 5 3.60 14.77 -10.94
C ARG A 5 4.16 13.74 -11.92
N ALA A 6 4.74 14.19 -13.04
CA ALA A 6 5.38 13.32 -14.02
C ALA A 6 6.58 12.58 -13.42
N CYS A 7 7.38 13.25 -12.59
CA CYS A 7 8.47 12.59 -11.85
C CYS A 7 7.95 11.50 -10.91
N LEU A 8 6.94 11.82 -10.09
CA LEU A 8 6.34 10.89 -9.16
C LEU A 8 5.69 9.70 -9.86
N GLU A 9 5.14 9.87 -11.07
CA GLU A 9 4.52 8.77 -11.79
C GLU A 9 5.51 7.65 -12.11
N VAL A 10 6.77 7.97 -12.41
CA VAL A 10 7.83 6.94 -12.58
C VAL A 10 8.01 6.12 -11.30
N CYS A 11 7.98 6.77 -10.14
CA CYS A 11 8.08 6.10 -8.86
C CYS A 11 6.81 5.30 -8.51
N ASN A 12 5.63 5.83 -8.85
CA ASN A 12 4.34 5.15 -8.69
C ASN A 12 4.26 3.87 -9.53
N GLN A 13 4.79 3.87 -10.75
CA GLN A 13 4.82 2.66 -11.58
C GLN A 13 5.67 1.56 -10.95
N ARG A 14 6.83 1.92 -10.38
CA ARG A 14 7.65 0.96 -9.59
C ARG A 14 6.92 0.47 -8.35
N TYR A 15 6.20 1.36 -7.67
CA TYR A 15 5.38 0.98 -6.52
C TYR A 15 4.27 -0.01 -6.89
N LYS A 16 3.54 0.24 -7.98
CA LYS A 16 2.53 -0.68 -8.54
C LYS A 16 3.13 -2.04 -8.87
N GLN A 17 4.31 -2.08 -9.48
CA GLN A 17 5.03 -3.32 -9.76
C GLN A 17 5.43 -4.07 -8.47
N CYS A 18 5.90 -3.35 -7.45
CA CYS A 18 6.23 -3.96 -6.17
C CYS A 18 5.00 -4.54 -5.45
N LEU A 19 3.86 -3.83 -5.54
CA LEU A 19 2.58 -4.27 -4.97
C LEU A 19 2.02 -5.52 -5.64
N LYS A 20 2.48 -5.93 -6.83
CA LYS A 20 2.05 -7.21 -7.42
C LYS A 20 2.33 -8.42 -6.53
N LYS A 21 3.25 -8.30 -5.56
CA LYS A 21 3.50 -9.30 -4.52
C LYS A 21 2.29 -9.59 -3.62
N THR A 22 1.27 -8.72 -3.63
CA THR A 22 0.01 -8.93 -2.90
C THR A 22 -1.11 -9.45 -3.81
N GLU A 23 -0.86 -9.68 -5.11
CA GLU A 23 -1.84 -10.30 -6.00
C GLU A 23 -2.30 -11.66 -5.44
N GLY A 24 -3.60 -11.92 -5.52
CA GLY A 24 -4.24 -13.10 -4.92
C GLY A 24 -4.52 -12.99 -3.41
N MET A 25 -3.79 -12.17 -2.66
CA MET A 25 -4.01 -12.01 -1.21
C MET A 25 -5.26 -11.18 -0.90
N TRP A 26 -5.65 -10.29 -1.81
CA TRP A 26 -6.79 -9.38 -1.63
C TRP A 26 -8.14 -10.09 -1.57
N GLY A 27 -8.27 -11.28 -2.18
CA GLY A 27 -9.51 -12.05 -2.18
C GLY A 27 -9.92 -12.56 -0.80
N ASP A 28 -8.94 -12.77 0.10
CA ASP A 28 -9.15 -13.01 1.52
C ASP A 28 -8.32 -12.02 2.33
N PHE A 29 -8.69 -10.74 2.20
CA PHE A 29 -7.96 -9.63 2.83
C PHE A 29 -7.79 -9.83 4.34
N HIS A 30 -8.78 -10.43 5.00
CA HIS A 30 -8.83 -10.55 6.45
C HIS A 30 -7.75 -11.49 6.96
N ARG A 31 -7.68 -12.68 6.35
CA ARG A 31 -6.62 -13.65 6.62
C ARG A 31 -5.23 -13.14 6.22
N ASN A 32 -5.16 -12.29 5.19
CA ASN A 32 -3.90 -11.83 4.62
C ASN A 32 -3.47 -10.41 5.05
N THR A 33 -4.23 -9.74 5.91
CA THR A 33 -4.04 -8.29 6.20
C THR A 33 -2.62 -7.97 6.67
N ASN A 34 -2.06 -8.82 7.53
CA ASN A 34 -0.69 -8.65 8.03
C ASN A 34 0.36 -8.80 6.91
N ASN A 35 0.17 -9.76 6.01
CA ASN A 35 1.07 -9.98 4.88
C ASN A 35 0.99 -8.84 3.87
N ILE A 36 -0.24 -8.42 3.52
CA ILE A 36 -0.51 -7.29 2.64
C ILE A 36 0.13 -6.03 3.20
N THR A 37 -0.12 -5.71 4.47
CA THR A 37 0.43 -4.54 5.15
C THR A 37 1.95 -4.56 5.19
N ARG A 38 2.56 -5.71 5.51
CA ARG A 38 4.02 -5.86 5.52
C ARG A 38 4.63 -5.61 4.14
N ILE A 39 4.05 -6.20 3.09
CA ILE A 39 4.52 -6.02 1.71
C ILE A 39 4.35 -4.58 1.28
N ALA A 40 3.18 -3.99 1.51
CA ALA A 40 2.87 -2.63 1.09
C ALA A 40 3.76 -1.60 1.82
N ASN A 41 4.00 -1.75 3.12
CA ASN A 41 4.93 -0.92 3.88
C ASN A 41 6.36 -1.02 3.35
N ARG A 42 6.80 -2.23 2.99
CA ARG A 42 8.11 -2.44 2.37
C ARG A 42 8.19 -1.74 1.02
N CYS A 43 7.20 -1.95 0.14
CA CYS A 43 7.14 -1.27 -1.16
C CYS A 43 7.06 0.26 -1.02
N CYS A 44 6.45 0.76 0.06
CA CYS A 44 6.23 2.18 0.28
C CYS A 44 7.44 2.92 0.85
N LEU A 45 8.00 2.45 1.97
CA LEU A 45 8.97 3.22 2.78
C LEU A 45 10.29 2.49 3.05
N TYR A 46 10.52 1.29 2.50
CA TYR A 46 11.77 0.57 2.75
C TYR A 46 12.99 1.45 2.42
N ARG A 47 13.80 1.70 3.46
CA ARG A 47 15.00 2.54 3.42
C ARG A 47 14.79 3.98 2.93
N SER A 48 13.57 4.51 2.93
CA SER A 48 13.28 5.87 2.43
C SER A 48 14.17 6.96 3.03
N ASN A 49 14.50 6.84 4.32
CA ASN A 49 15.35 7.78 5.07
C ASN A 49 16.84 7.40 5.09
N SER A 50 17.23 6.27 4.49
CA SER A 50 18.63 5.83 4.49
C SER A 50 19.47 6.61 3.49
N ARG A 51 20.67 7.06 3.90
CA ARG A 51 21.66 7.64 2.97
C ARG A 51 22.12 6.66 1.89
N ARG A 52 22.03 5.35 2.15
CA ARG A 52 22.40 4.26 1.24
C ARG A 52 21.22 3.73 0.40
N ALA A 53 20.08 4.43 0.43
CA ALA A 53 18.90 4.01 -0.33
C ALA A 53 19.15 4.09 -1.84
N LYS A 54 18.58 3.14 -2.58
CA LYS A 54 18.50 3.19 -4.04
C LYS A 54 17.09 3.59 -4.45
N GLU A 55 16.93 4.19 -5.64
CA GLU A 55 15.60 4.52 -6.15
C GLU A 55 14.67 3.31 -6.30
N THR A 56 15.22 2.10 -6.32
CA THR A 56 14.48 0.84 -6.45
C THR A 56 14.06 0.24 -5.12
N ASP A 57 14.49 0.80 -3.98
CA ASP A 57 14.22 0.23 -2.66
C ASP A 57 12.75 0.38 -2.26
N SER A 58 12.13 1.52 -2.57
CA SER A 58 10.73 1.83 -2.25
C SER A 58 10.25 3.09 -2.97
N LEU A 59 8.94 3.35 -2.91
CA LEU A 59 8.34 4.61 -3.40
C LEU A 59 8.98 5.83 -2.74
N GLY A 60 9.12 5.82 -1.41
CA GLY A 60 9.74 6.91 -0.65
C GLY A 60 11.21 7.13 -1.01
N ALA A 61 11.98 6.05 -1.23
CA ALA A 61 13.36 6.18 -1.68
C ALA A 61 13.44 6.79 -3.09
N CYS A 62 12.58 6.34 -4.02
CA CYS A 62 12.49 6.88 -5.37
C CYS A 62 12.14 8.37 -5.35
N ALA A 63 11.06 8.75 -4.66
CA ALA A 63 10.61 10.14 -4.58
C ALA A 63 11.68 11.07 -3.99
N ARG A 64 12.40 10.62 -2.94
CA ARG A 64 13.47 11.40 -2.32
C ARG A 64 14.66 11.60 -3.25
N ILE A 65 15.13 10.54 -3.90
CA ILE A 65 16.35 10.57 -4.71
C ILE A 65 16.09 11.29 -6.04
N ARG A 66 15.04 10.87 -6.74
CA ARG A 66 14.69 11.27 -8.10
C ARG A 66 13.94 12.59 -8.14
N CYS A 67 12.92 12.73 -7.30
CA CYS A 67 12.01 13.89 -7.32
C CYS A 67 12.28 14.91 -6.21
N LYS A 68 13.33 14.69 -5.40
CA LYS A 68 13.71 15.56 -4.26
C LYS A 68 12.56 15.81 -3.28
N ALA A 69 11.67 14.84 -3.12
CA ALA A 69 10.50 14.94 -2.25
C ALA A 69 10.49 13.85 -1.18
N ALA A 70 10.25 14.26 0.07
CA ALA A 70 10.03 13.33 1.17
C ALA A 70 8.58 12.85 1.17
N LEU A 71 8.38 11.54 1.32
CA LEU A 71 7.07 10.94 1.56
C LEU A 71 7.00 10.46 3.00
N TRP A 72 5.84 10.69 3.63
CA TRP A 72 5.59 10.33 5.02
C TRP A 72 4.83 9.01 5.18
N GLY A 73 4.24 8.50 4.09
CA GLY A 73 3.49 7.24 4.08
C GLY A 73 2.85 6.95 2.72
N CYS A 74 2.21 5.78 2.63
CA CYS A 74 1.34 5.43 1.52
C CYS A 74 -0.03 5.08 2.07
N GLU A 75 -1.07 5.62 1.44
CA GLU A 75 -2.44 5.23 1.70
C GLU A 75 -2.78 3.99 0.86
N ILE A 76 -3.22 2.92 1.51
CA ILE A 76 -3.70 1.71 0.83
C ILE A 76 -5.22 1.80 0.78
N ARG A 77 -5.77 2.09 -0.39
CA ARG A 77 -7.21 2.06 -0.62
C ARG A 77 -7.59 0.76 -1.30
N ARG A 78 -8.38 -0.07 -0.60
CA ARG A 78 -9.03 -1.21 -1.22
C ARG A 78 -10.15 -0.68 -2.13
N ARG A 79 -10.06 -0.97 -3.43
CA ARG A 79 -11.21 -0.88 -4.32
C ARG A 79 -11.86 -2.25 -4.36
N HIS A 80 -13.09 -2.36 -3.86
CA HIS A 80 -13.84 -3.59 -4.02
C HIS A 80 -14.03 -3.88 -5.50
N GLN A 81 -13.69 -5.09 -5.92
CA GLN A 81 -14.04 -5.64 -7.23
C GLN A 81 -14.66 -7.02 -6.99
N GLY A 82 -15.88 -7.22 -7.48
CA GLY A 82 -16.64 -8.46 -7.29
C GLY A 82 -17.48 -8.51 -6.00
N GLU A 83 -18.04 -9.70 -5.74
CA GLU A 83 -18.86 -9.97 -4.56
C GLU A 83 -18.03 -10.02 -3.28
N ILE A 84 -18.65 -9.64 -2.16
CA ILE A 84 -18.03 -9.66 -0.83
C ILE A 84 -17.64 -11.11 -0.48
N SER A 85 -16.36 -11.31 -0.13
CA SER A 85 -15.85 -12.63 0.25
C SER A 85 -16.49 -13.17 1.53
N GLN A 86 -16.44 -14.48 1.75
CA GLN A 86 -17.06 -15.09 2.93
C GLN A 86 -16.43 -14.58 4.25
N SER A 87 -15.09 -14.46 4.31
CA SER A 87 -14.39 -13.91 5.48
C SER A 87 -14.75 -12.45 5.77
N GLU A 88 -15.15 -11.73 4.73
CA GLU A 88 -15.59 -10.35 4.81
C GLU A 88 -17.04 -10.22 5.25
N LYS A 89 -17.92 -11.15 4.84
CA LYS A 89 -19.27 -11.31 5.41
C LYS A 89 -19.20 -11.64 6.90
N GLU A 90 -18.30 -12.53 7.29
CA GLU A 90 -18.09 -12.93 8.70
C GLU A 90 -17.63 -11.76 9.55
N ARG A 91 -16.63 -10.98 9.12
CA ARG A 91 -16.20 -9.80 9.89
C ARG A 91 -17.25 -8.70 9.93
N LEU A 92 -17.99 -8.46 8.83
CA LEU A 92 -19.11 -7.50 8.85
C LEU A 92 -20.21 -7.95 9.83
N ALA A 93 -20.46 -9.25 9.96
CA ALA A 93 -21.36 -9.79 10.97
C ALA A 93 -20.82 -9.60 12.39
N GLU A 94 -19.53 -9.84 12.62
CA GLU A 94 -18.85 -9.59 13.91
C GLU A 94 -18.89 -8.10 14.30
N GLU A 95 -18.58 -7.18 13.37
CA GLU A 95 -18.62 -5.73 13.59
C GLU A 95 -20.05 -5.23 13.90
N ARG A 96 -21.08 -5.84 13.28
CA ARG A 96 -22.49 -5.57 13.59
C ARG A 96 -22.91 -6.10 14.96
N ASN A 97 -22.43 -7.28 15.34
CA ASN A 97 -22.73 -7.89 16.63
C ASN A 97 -21.99 -7.21 17.80
N LEU A 98 -20.81 -6.64 17.54
CA LEU A 98 -20.01 -5.91 18.54
C LEU A 98 -20.39 -4.43 18.70
N GLY A 99 -21.44 -3.97 18.00
CA GLY A 99 -21.99 -2.63 18.19
C GLY A 99 -20.99 -1.52 17.92
N GLY A 100 -20.56 -1.36 16.66
CA GLY A 100 -20.00 -0.11 16.14
C GLY A 100 -18.97 0.58 17.04
N ARG A 101 -17.77 0.00 17.23
CA ARG A 101 -16.64 0.80 17.69
C ARG A 101 -16.09 1.61 16.52
N SER A 102 -16.64 2.82 16.36
CA SER A 102 -15.96 3.91 15.68
C SER A 102 -14.68 4.22 16.46
N TYR A 103 -13.52 4.11 15.81
CA TYR A 103 -12.37 4.93 16.15
C TYR A 103 -12.52 6.30 15.48
#